data_AF-A0A960XK95-F1
#
_entry.id   AF-A0A960XK95-F1
#
_cell.length_a   1.000
_cell.length_b   1.000
_cell.length_c   1.000
_cell.angle_alpha   90.00
_cell.angle_beta   90.00
_cell.angle_gamma   90.00
#
_symmetry.space_group_name_H-M   'P 1'
#
loop_
_entity.id
_entity.type
_entity.pdbx_description
1 polymer ?
#
loop_
_entity_poly.entity_id
_entity_poly.type
_entity_poly.pdbx_seq_one_letter_code
_entity_poly.pdbx_strand_id
1 'polypeptide(L)'
;VVMDRYYFSTVAYQGARGLDPAELLRLNESFAVEPDLLVVIDLPAEVGLKRVGHRDGAGNEFETLTQLTRSREIFRSLQKSYLVELDGTLSPDTLRAEMLAAFRRAARRKVADRPGGSDAERQAVLRAIDGVACTGTGSTA
;
A
#
# COMPACT_ATOMS: atom_id res chain seq x y z
N VAL A 1 4.26 2.55 -11.36
CA VAL A 1 4.68 3.61 -10.42
C VAL A 1 4.53 3.05 -9.01
N VAL A 2 5.49 3.31 -8.12
CA VAL A 2 5.37 2.98 -6.69
C VAL A 2 5.35 4.31 -5.94
N MET A 3 4.38 4.50 -5.05
CA MET A 3 4.24 5.74 -4.28
C MET A 3 4.23 5.41 -2.79
N ASP A 4 5.07 6.12 -2.03
CA ASP A 4 4.96 6.15 -0.58
C ASP A 4 3.92 7.21 -0.22
N ARG A 5 2.75 6.73 0.21
CA ARG A 5 1.50 7.49 0.46
C ARG A 5 0.81 7.99 -0.81
N TYR A 6 -0.51 8.13 -0.68
CA TYR A 6 -1.41 8.72 -1.68
C TYR A 6 -2.61 9.35 -0.98
N TYR A 7 -3.71 9.65 -1.69
CA TYR A 7 -4.85 10.38 -1.11
C TYR A 7 -5.49 9.70 0.11
N PHE A 8 -5.36 8.38 0.25
CA PHE A 8 -5.81 7.65 1.45
C PHE A 8 -5.15 8.17 2.74
N SER A 9 -3.91 8.68 2.66
CA SER A 9 -3.28 9.36 3.80
C SER A 9 -4.00 10.66 4.16
N THR A 10 -4.43 11.45 3.17
CA THR A 10 -5.25 12.64 3.42
C THR A 10 -6.54 12.26 4.14
N VAL A 11 -7.24 11.21 3.67
CA VAL A 11 -8.46 10.70 4.29
C VAL A 11 -8.23 10.33 5.76
N ALA A 12 -7.19 9.55 6.05
CA ALA A 12 -6.90 9.11 7.41
C ALA A 12 -6.46 10.25 8.34
N TYR A 13 -5.44 11.03 7.97
CA TYR A 13 -4.86 12.03 8.88
C TYR A 13 -5.76 13.25 9.05
N GLN A 14 -6.39 13.72 7.96
CA GLN A 14 -7.31 14.86 8.08
C GLN A 14 -8.64 14.43 8.69
N GLY A 15 -9.07 13.20 8.42
CA GLY A 15 -10.22 12.60 9.10
C GLY A 15 -10.02 12.44 10.60
N ALA A 16 -8.81 12.06 11.02
CA ALA A 16 -8.44 12.00 12.43
C ALA A 16 -8.45 13.37 13.12
N ARG A 17 -8.27 14.45 12.35
CA ARG A 17 -8.36 15.85 12.80
C ARG A 17 -9.78 16.43 12.77
N GLY A 18 -10.79 15.60 12.50
CA GLY A 18 -12.20 15.97 12.61
C GLY A 18 -12.87 16.33 11.29
N LEU A 19 -12.18 16.24 10.15
CA LEU A 19 -12.84 16.27 8.85
C LEU A 19 -13.57 14.95 8.58
N ASP A 20 -14.60 14.97 7.73
CA ASP A 20 -15.34 13.75 7.38
C ASP A 20 -14.51 12.88 6.41
N PRO A 21 -14.08 11.66 6.81
CA PRO A 21 -13.32 10.77 5.94
C PRO A 21 -14.06 10.39 4.65
N ALA A 22 -15.38 10.25 4.70
CA ALA A 22 -16.17 9.84 3.52
C ALA A 22 -16.18 10.95 2.46
N GLU A 23 -16.35 12.20 2.89
CA GLU A 23 -16.28 13.36 2.00
C GLU A 23 -14.86 13.57 1.46
N LEU A 24 -13.83 13.41 2.30
CA LEU A 24 -12.43 13.46 1.84
C LEU A 24 -12.15 12.40 0.77
N LEU A 25 -12.63 11.18 0.97
CA LEU A 25 -12.46 10.09 0.02
C LEU A 25 -13.14 10.43 -1.31
N ARG A 26 -14.42 10.83 -1.27
CA ARG A 26 -15.22 11.22 -2.44
C ARG A 26 -14.56 12.36 -3.22
N LEU A 27 -14.06 13.39 -2.53
CA LEU A 27 -13.39 14.53 -3.16
C LEU A 27 -12.09 14.11 -3.84
N ASN A 28 -11.25 13.31 -3.18
CA ASN A 28 -9.98 12.88 -3.76
C ASN A 28 -10.21 11.96 -4.97
N GLU A 29 -11.17 11.03 -4.89
CA GLU A 29 -11.49 10.10 -5.98
C GLU A 29 -12.12 10.78 -7.21
N SER A 30 -12.59 12.02 -7.07
CA SER A 30 -13.12 12.79 -8.21
C SER A 30 -12.05 13.19 -9.25
N PHE A 31 -10.77 13.20 -8.86
CA PHE A 31 -9.66 13.59 -9.73
C PHE A 31 -8.46 12.65 -9.67
N ALA A 32 -8.28 11.92 -8.57
CA ALA A 32 -7.19 10.98 -8.41
C ALA A 32 -7.47 9.68 -9.17
N VAL A 33 -6.42 9.12 -9.78
CA VAL A 33 -6.51 7.80 -10.41
C VAL A 33 -6.44 6.74 -9.31
N GLU A 34 -7.39 5.82 -9.26
CA GLU A 34 -7.32 4.72 -8.31
C GLU A 34 -6.08 3.83 -8.56
N PRO A 35 -5.39 3.38 -7.50
CA PRO A 35 -4.25 2.50 -7.65
C PRO A 35 -4.69 1.07 -7.99
N ASP A 36 -3.82 0.29 -8.65
CA ASP A 36 -4.06 -1.13 -8.89
C ASP A 36 -3.86 -2.01 -7.64
N LEU A 37 -3.17 -1.45 -6.63
CA LEU A 37 -2.87 -2.07 -5.35
C LEU A 37 -2.66 -0.97 -4.31
N LEU A 38 -3.38 -1.07 -3.20
CA LEU A 38 -3.13 -0.30 -1.99
C LEU A 38 -2.63 -1.25 -0.91
N VAL A 39 -1.42 -1.03 -0.41
CA VAL A 39 -0.88 -1.77 0.74
C VAL A 39 -1.00 -0.90 1.97
N VAL A 40 -1.75 -1.36 2.97
CA VAL A 40 -1.84 -0.74 4.29
C VAL A 40 -1.04 -1.60 5.26
N ILE A 41 0.03 -1.04 5.82
CA ILE A 41 0.82 -1.70 6.86
C ILE A 41 0.17 -1.32 8.20
N ASP A 42 -0.69 -2.19 8.73
CA ASP A 42 -1.40 -1.95 9.98
C ASP A 42 -0.51 -2.32 11.18
N LEU A 43 -0.40 -1.42 12.15
CA LEU A 43 0.19 -1.72 13.44
C LEU A 43 -0.45 -0.86 14.54
N PRO A 44 -0.47 -1.32 15.80
CA PRO A 44 -0.88 -0.48 16.93
C PRO A 44 -0.04 0.80 17.00
N ALA A 45 -0.70 1.93 17.26
CA ALA A 45 -0.07 3.25 17.27
C ALA A 45 1.06 3.32 18.32
N GLU A 46 0.89 2.65 19.47
CA GLU A 46 1.87 2.55 20.54
C GLU A 46 3.15 1.84 20.08
N VAL A 47 3.02 0.79 19.26
CA VAL A 47 4.16 0.08 18.67
C VAL A 47 4.88 0.99 17.67
N GLY A 48 4.13 1.74 16.87
CA GLY A 48 4.68 2.71 15.93
C GLY A 48 5.46 3.83 16.62
N LEU A 49 4.89 4.43 17.67
CA LEU A 49 5.53 5.48 18.45
C LEU A 49 6.85 5.01 19.09
N LYS A 50 6.87 3.78 19.63
CA LYS A 50 8.08 3.16 20.17
C LYS A 50 9.18 3.00 19.11
N ARG A 51 8.82 2.64 17.86
CA ARG A 51 9.80 2.49 16.76
C ARG A 51 10.41 3.82 16.31
N VAL A 52 9.64 4.90 16.32
CA VAL A 52 10.12 6.24 15.93
C VAL A 52 11.00 6.86 17.02
N GLY A 53 10.99 6.33 18.24
CA GLY A 53 11.87 6.77 19.33
C GLY A 53 11.49 8.14 19.90
N HIS A 54 10.18 8.46 19.96
CA HIS A 54 9.71 9.70 20.60
C HIS A 54 10.18 9.74 22.06
N ARG A 55 10.89 10.82 22.41
CA ARG A 55 11.42 11.12 23.74
C ARG A 55 10.54 12.17 24.40
N ASP A 56 9.91 11.77 25.48
CA ASP A 56 9.29 12.52 26.59
C ASP A 56 8.93 13.99 26.32
N GLY A 57 7.65 14.21 26.02
CA GLY A 57 6.99 15.52 26.04
C GLY A 57 5.55 15.37 26.48
N ALA A 58 5.35 15.15 27.78
CA ALA A 58 4.15 14.60 28.44
C ALA A 58 2.77 15.26 28.17
N GLY A 59 2.68 16.31 27.35
CA GLY A 59 1.42 16.89 26.89
C GLY A 59 0.97 16.44 25.49
N ASN A 60 1.91 16.14 24.59
CA ASN A 60 1.62 15.90 23.17
C ASN A 60 1.46 14.40 22.83
N GLU A 61 1.98 13.51 23.68
CA GLU A 61 1.98 12.06 23.42
C GLU A 61 0.57 11.45 23.45
N PHE A 62 -0.27 11.85 24.40
CA PHE A 62 -1.65 11.34 24.48
C PHE A 62 -2.49 11.83 23.30
N GLU A 63 -2.35 13.11 22.92
CA GLU A 63 -3.03 13.67 21.76
C GLU A 63 -2.54 13.00 20.46
N THR A 64 -1.22 12.82 20.32
CA THR A 64 -0.61 12.11 19.18
C THR A 64 -1.08 10.66 19.10
N LEU A 65 -1.09 9.93 20.23
CA LEU A 65 -1.58 8.55 20.28
C LEU A 65 -3.06 8.49 19.87
N THR A 66 -3.88 9.38 20.41
CA THR A 66 -5.31 9.48 20.06
C THR A 66 -5.49 9.75 18.55
N GLN A 67 -4.73 10.69 17.99
CA GLN A 67 -4.79 11.02 16.56
C GLN A 67 -4.32 9.84 15.68
N LEU A 68 -3.26 9.14 16.07
CA LEU A 68 -2.75 7.98 15.34
C LEU A 68 -3.70 6.78 15.43
N THR A 69 -4.29 6.53 16.59
CA THR A 69 -5.32 5.49 16.77
C THR A 69 -6.52 5.78 15.88
N ARG A 70 -7.01 7.02 15.86
CA ARG A 70 -8.12 7.40 14.97
C ARG A 70 -7.74 7.30 13.49
N SER A 71 -6.50 7.68 13.14
CA SER A 71 -6.00 7.51 11.77
C SER A 71 -5.99 6.04 11.35
N ARG A 72 -5.56 5.14 12.25
CA ARG A 72 -5.56 3.69 12.05
C ARG A 72 -6.99 3.15 11.86
N GLU A 73 -7.93 3.57 12.70
CA GLU A 73 -9.35 3.20 12.56
C GLU A 73 -9.92 3.60 11.20
N ILE A 74 -9.60 4.80 10.72
CA ILE A 74 -10.03 5.26 9.40
C ILE A 74 -9.43 4.39 8.30
N PHE A 75 -8.13 4.07 8.34
CA PHE A 75 -7.52 3.15 7.37
C PHE A 75 -8.20 1.78 7.37
N ARG A 76 -8.49 1.21 8.55
CA ARG A 76 -9.17 -0.09 8.70
C ARG A 76 -10.63 -0.06 8.24
N SER A 77 -11.25 1.12 8.22
CA SER A 77 -12.62 1.28 7.74
C SER A 77 -12.71 1.29 6.20
N LEU A 78 -11.60 1.56 5.49
CA LEU A 78 -11.60 1.65 4.04
C LEU A 78 -11.97 0.32 3.39
N GLN A 79 -12.92 0.34 2.46
CA GLN A 79 -13.35 -0.84 1.71
C GLN A 79 -12.99 -0.67 0.23
N LYS A 80 -11.88 -1.28 -0.20
CA LYS A 80 -11.44 -1.30 -1.60
C LYS A 80 -11.01 -2.71 -2.00
N SER A 81 -11.42 -3.17 -3.17
CA SER A 81 -11.09 -4.52 -3.67
C SER A 81 -9.59 -4.74 -3.91
N TYR A 82 -8.84 -3.66 -4.11
CA TYR A 82 -7.39 -3.65 -4.31
C TYR A 82 -6.61 -3.31 -3.04
N LEU A 83 -7.28 -3.19 -1.87
CA LEU A 83 -6.61 -2.97 -0.58
C LEU A 83 -6.13 -4.30 0.00
N VAL A 84 -4.87 -4.33 0.42
CA VAL A 84 -4.26 -5.42 1.17
C VAL A 84 -3.72 -4.85 2.47
N GLU A 85 -4.27 -5.31 3.59
CA GLU A 85 -3.73 -5.04 4.93
C GLU A 85 -2.63 -6.05 5.24
N LEU A 86 -1.48 -5.56 5.73
CA LEU A 86 -0.36 -6.37 6.17
C LEU A 86 -0.04 -6.04 7.64
N ASP A 87 0.35 -7.06 8.41
CA ASP A 87 0.73 -6.89 9.81
C ASP A 87 2.11 -6.23 9.94
N GLY A 88 2.10 -4.95 10.30
CA GLY A 88 3.29 -4.16 10.53
C GLY A 88 4.09 -4.55 11.77
N THR A 89 3.59 -5.44 12.63
CA THR A 89 4.34 -5.97 13.77
C THR A 89 5.36 -7.05 13.38
N LEU A 90 5.23 -7.62 12.18
CA LEU A 90 6.15 -8.59 11.61
C LEU A 90 7.55 -8.00 11.36
N SER A 91 8.51 -8.91 11.14
CA SER A 91 9.88 -8.52 10.76
C SER A 91 9.89 -7.83 9.38
N PRO A 92 10.85 -6.93 9.12
CA PRO A 92 11.00 -6.30 7.80
C PRO A 92 11.14 -7.30 6.65
N ASP A 93 11.78 -8.45 6.89
CA ASP A 93 11.95 -9.51 5.88
C ASP A 93 10.64 -10.19 5.52
N THR A 94 9.85 -10.56 6.54
CA THR A 94 8.52 -11.15 6.35
C THR A 94 7.60 -10.17 5.64
N LEU A 95 7.56 -8.92 6.09
CA LEU A 95 6.71 -7.89 5.51
C LEU A 95 7.08 -7.62 4.04
N ARG A 96 8.39 -7.54 3.72
CA ARG A 96 8.85 -7.42 2.33
C ARG A 96 8.37 -8.57 1.46
N ALA A 97 8.46 -9.81 1.96
CA ALA A 97 8.01 -10.98 1.21
C ALA A 97 6.49 -10.93 0.92
N GLU A 98 5.69 -10.53 1.91
CA GLU A 98 4.24 -10.37 1.74
C GLU A 98 3.87 -9.22 0.79
N MET A 99 4.54 -8.07 0.90
CA MET A 99 4.37 -6.94 -0.01
C MET A 99 4.70 -7.33 -1.46
N LEU A 100 5.81 -8.05 -1.69
CA LEU A 100 6.19 -8.54 -3.01
C LEU A 100 5.16 -9.54 -3.55
N ALA A 101 4.63 -10.43 -2.71
CA ALA A 101 3.59 -11.35 -3.12
C ALA A 101 2.29 -10.62 -3.52
N ALA A 102 1.87 -9.61 -2.76
CA ALA A 102 0.73 -8.76 -3.08
C ALA A 102 0.94 -7.99 -4.40
N PHE A 103 2.11 -7.38 -4.56
CA PHE A 103 2.52 -6.70 -5.80
C PHE A 103 2.45 -7.62 -7.01
N ARG A 104 3.03 -8.83 -6.92
CA ARG A 104 3.02 -9.82 -8.00
C ARG A 104 1.60 -10.19 -8.41
N ARG A 105 0.71 -10.44 -7.44
CA ARG A 105 -0.71 -10.74 -7.72
C ARG A 105 -1.40 -9.59 -8.45
N ALA A 106 -1.22 -8.35 -8.00
CA ALA A 106 -1.82 -7.18 -8.63
C ALA A 106 -1.26 -6.91 -10.03
N ALA A 107 0.07 -7.00 -10.19
CA ALA A 107 0.74 -6.81 -11.47
C ALA A 107 0.29 -7.84 -12.52
N ARG A 108 0.13 -9.12 -12.12
CA ARG A 108 -0.39 -10.17 -13.02
C ARG A 108 -1.80 -9.85 -13.51
N ARG A 109 -2.71 -9.43 -12.62
CA ARG A 109 -4.08 -9.01 -13.01
C ARG A 109 -4.04 -7.86 -14.00
N LYS A 110 -3.29 -6.79 -13.68
CA LYS A 110 -3.16 -5.63 -14.56
C LYS A 110 -2.63 -5.97 -15.95
N VAL A 111 -1.66 -6.90 -16.05
CA VAL A 111 -1.12 -7.36 -17.33
C VAL A 111 -2.14 -8.20 -18.09
N ALA A 112 -2.88 -9.07 -17.41
CA ALA A 112 -3.92 -9.88 -18.03
C ALA A 112 -5.07 -9.02 -18.60
N ASP A 113 -5.43 -7.94 -17.91
CA ASP A 113 -6.52 -7.05 -18.28
C ASP A 113 -6.10 -5.99 -19.34
N ARG A 114 -4.81 -5.93 -19.71
CA ARG A 114 -4.30 -4.90 -20.63
C ARG A 114 -4.74 -5.17 -22.08
N PRO A 115 -5.48 -4.25 -22.72
CA PRO A 115 -5.84 -4.38 -24.13
C PRO A 115 -4.60 -4.19 -25.02
N GLY A 116 -4.46 -5.06 -26.04
CA GLY A 116 -3.36 -5.01 -27.01
C GLY A 116 -2.02 -5.60 -26.50
N GLY A 117 -1.14 -5.91 -27.44
CA GLY A 117 0.13 -6.62 -27.22
C GLY A 117 0.09 -8.08 -27.68
N SER A 118 1.24 -8.60 -28.10
CA SER A 118 1.41 -10.02 -28.46
C SER A 118 1.46 -10.89 -27.20
N ASP A 119 1.08 -12.16 -27.32
CA ASP A 119 1.17 -13.10 -26.20
C ASP A 119 2.61 -13.30 -25.72
N ALA A 120 3.60 -13.17 -26.62
CA ALA A 120 5.01 -13.23 -26.28
C ALA A 120 5.44 -12.10 -25.33
N GLU A 121 5.00 -10.87 -25.59
CA GLU A 121 5.27 -9.71 -24.73
C GLU A 121 4.61 -9.88 -23.36
N ARG A 122 3.35 -10.33 -23.32
CA ARG A 122 2.64 -10.60 -22.06
C ARG A 122 3.39 -11.64 -21.22
N GLN A 123 3.83 -12.73 -21.83
CA GLN A 123 4.58 -13.78 -21.13
C GLN A 123 5.95 -13.30 -20.64
N ALA A 124 6.63 -12.45 -21.41
CA ALA A 124 7.89 -11.85 -20.96
C ALA A 124 7.70 -10.97 -19.71
N VAL A 125 6.65 -10.15 -19.67
CA VAL A 125 6.33 -9.31 -18.50
C VAL A 125 5.95 -10.16 -17.28
N LEU A 126 5.16 -11.21 -17.47
CA LEU A 126 4.77 -12.12 -16.37
C LEU A 126 5.98 -12.81 -15.73
N ARG A 127 6.92 -13.30 -16.55
CA ARG A 127 8.19 -13.87 -16.06
C ARG A 127 8.99 -12.87 -15.24
N ALA A 128 9.10 -11.63 -15.74
CA ALA A 128 9.80 -10.57 -15.02
C ALA A 128 9.14 -10.24 -13.66
N ILE A 129 7.80 -10.19 -13.61
CA ILE A 129 7.03 -9.99 -12.36
C ILE A 129 7.36 -11.11 -11.34
N ASP A 130 7.46 -12.34 -11.80
CA ASP A 130 7.73 -13.50 -10.95
C ASP A 130 9.16 -13.53 -10.42
N GLY A 131 10.04 -12.67 -10.93
CA GLY A 131 11.47 -12.74 -10.66
C GLY A 131 12.12 -13.95 -11.32
N VAL A 132 11.45 -14.57 -12.31
CA VAL A 132 12.06 -15.55 -13.19
C VAL A 132 12.91 -14.76 -14.17
N ALA A 133 14.23 -14.84 -14.03
CA ALA A 133 15.14 -14.21 -14.97
C ALA A 133 14.73 -14.62 -16.40
N CYS A 134 14.61 -13.65 -17.30
CA CYS A 134 14.54 -13.93 -18.73
C CYS A 134 15.86 -14.60 -19.11
N THR A 135 15.93 -15.93 -19.03
CA THR A 135 17.00 -16.69 -19.64
C THR A 135 16.89 -16.41 -21.14
N GLY A 136 17.77 -15.56 -21.64
CA GLY A 136 17.78 -15.12 -23.03
C GLY A 136 17.74 -16.33 -23.96
N THR A 137 16.73 -16.36 -24.81
CA THR A 137 16.76 -17.16 -26.03
C THR A 137 17.68 -16.46 -27.04
N GLY A 138 18.70 -17.17 -27.52
CA GLY A 138 19.58 -16.82 -28.65
C GLY A 138 21.04 -16.60 -28.23
N SER A 139 22.05 -17.27 -28.80
CA SER A 139 22.19 -17.72 -30.18
C SER A 139 23.04 -18.99 -30.28
N THR A 140 22.62 -19.88 -31.16
CA THR A 140 23.43 -20.88 -31.86
C THR A 140 24.65 -20.25 -32.54
N ALA A 141 25.81 -20.86 -32.38
CA ALA A 141 26.77 -21.22 -33.44
C ALA A 141 27.79 -22.20 -32.85
#